data_AF-A0A9N7UZ15-F1
#
_entry.id   AF-A0A9N7UZ15-F1
#
_cell.length_a   1.000
_cell.length_b   1.000
_cell.length_c   1.000
_cell.angle_alpha   90.00
_cell.angle_beta   90.00
_cell.angle_gamma   90.00
#
_symmetry.space_group_name_H-M   'P 1'
#
loop_
_entity.id
_entity.type
_entity.pdbx_description
1 polymer ?
#
loop_
_entity_poly.entity_id
_entity_poly.type
_entity_poly.pdbx_seq_one_letter_code
_entity_poly.pdbx_strand_id
1 'polypeptide(L)'
;MSGAQRSLFFLGLPDLKNLVCVTLTLFDEEPRSKQIKTCRELVLLYSDILASPALESFTDITVVMAIPFFQKGVLQAFGQRRGLQLGSPRGVFPGDLQCCLSYSLISRLSPSWNKAGLYLVSGKDFLSERGTQSAVSMELSTTEGQLCISINTHTVRLSPTTLEDFNLPPLVLRRFCSDPDSVLDPSSTGGTVWCHVLPSMKKGQIITISRQLPRDGPFRTYTDLQNHWNSLYGYRLPELPEAELVYCSVYFRLLGETLFTYPLSCIRLQPAQCCPRGDLQGALDSFLSDVRDRVQSVCGFPARLTRKPCYHTTSLNSAASAQVQSREQVNLTLPPPSGPSSPSSLLHLPDQ
;
A
#
# COMPACT_ATOMS: atom_id res chain seq x y z
N MET A 1 7.72 24.21 2.38
CA MET A 1 6.98 22.97 2.03
C MET A 1 7.16 22.74 0.54
N SER A 2 7.97 21.75 0.11
CA SER A 2 8.10 21.40 -1.31
C SER A 2 6.86 20.63 -1.75
N GLY A 3 6.12 21.14 -2.73
CA GLY A 3 4.86 20.54 -3.18
C GLY A 3 5.06 19.14 -3.75
N ALA A 4 4.49 18.13 -3.10
CA ALA A 4 4.36 16.81 -3.70
C ALA A 4 3.37 16.89 -4.86
N GLN A 5 3.77 16.42 -6.05
CA GLN A 5 2.91 16.44 -7.24
C GLN A 5 1.82 15.37 -7.10
N ARG A 6 0.64 15.78 -6.66
CA ARG A 6 -0.55 14.92 -6.56
C ARG A 6 -1.18 14.75 -7.94
N SER A 7 -1.24 13.51 -8.41
CA SER A 7 -1.84 13.14 -9.70
C SER A 7 -3.01 12.17 -9.48
N LEU A 8 -4.12 12.40 -10.17
CA LEU A 8 -5.33 11.55 -10.09
C LEU A 8 -5.45 10.65 -11.32
N PHE A 9 -5.78 9.39 -11.07
CA PHE A 9 -6.06 8.39 -12.09
C PHE A 9 -7.33 7.62 -11.73
N PHE A 10 -8.00 7.10 -12.76
CA PHE A 10 -9.28 6.41 -12.63
C PHE A 10 -9.21 5.05 -13.31
N LEU A 11 -9.81 4.05 -12.67
CA LEU A 11 -9.98 2.71 -13.21
C LEU A 11 -11.48 2.39 -13.23
N GLY A 12 -11.99 1.88 -14.35
CA GLY A 12 -13.35 1.34 -14.40
C GLY A 12 -13.46 0.08 -13.52
N LEU A 13 -14.56 -0.04 -12.79
CA LEU A 13 -14.89 -1.22 -11.98
C LEU A 13 -16.12 -1.94 -12.58
N PRO A 14 -16.19 -3.28 -12.47
CA PRO A 14 -17.40 -4.01 -12.82
C PRO A 14 -18.55 -3.68 -11.86
N ASP A 15 -19.79 -3.81 -12.36
CA ASP A 15 -21.00 -3.75 -11.51
C ASP A 15 -20.90 -4.84 -10.43
N LEU A 16 -21.14 -4.44 -9.17
CA LEU A 16 -21.12 -5.32 -7.99
C LEU A 16 -22.09 -6.50 -8.13
N LYS A 17 -23.17 -6.36 -8.92
CA LYS A 17 -24.13 -7.44 -9.24
C LYS A 17 -23.51 -8.58 -10.03
N ASN A 18 -22.41 -8.34 -10.76
CA ASN A 18 -21.68 -9.35 -11.52
C ASN A 18 -20.57 -10.03 -10.70
N LEU A 19 -20.36 -9.57 -9.46
CA LEU A 19 -19.34 -10.06 -8.56
C LEU A 19 -19.97 -10.86 -7.40
N VAL A 20 -19.13 -11.68 -6.77
CA VAL A 20 -19.45 -12.38 -5.53
C VAL A 20 -18.31 -12.20 -4.53
N CYS A 21 -18.67 -12.01 -3.26
CA CYS A 21 -17.75 -12.00 -2.13
C CYS A 21 -17.87 -13.32 -1.38
N VAL A 22 -16.73 -13.88 -0.97
CA VAL A 22 -16.63 -15.11 -0.17
C VAL A 22 -15.56 -14.92 0.90
N THR A 23 -15.80 -15.43 2.10
CA THR A 23 -14.80 -15.49 3.17
C THR A 23 -14.09 -16.85 3.13
N LEU A 24 -12.76 -16.86 3.23
CA LEU A 24 -11.96 -18.04 3.55
C LEU A 24 -11.46 -17.93 4.99
N THR A 25 -11.79 -18.88 5.86
CA THR A 25 -11.38 -18.87 7.27
C THR A 25 -10.27 -19.90 7.51
N LEU A 26 -9.21 -19.47 8.19
CA LEU A 26 -8.09 -20.30 8.64
C LEU A 26 -8.37 -20.91 10.01
N PHE A 27 -7.89 -22.14 10.21
CA PHE A 27 -7.66 -22.73 11.53
C PHE A 27 -6.15 -22.88 11.72
N ASP A 28 -5.56 -22.09 12.63
CA ASP A 28 -4.12 -22.12 12.93
C ASP A 28 -3.79 -21.40 14.25
N GLU A 29 -2.68 -21.77 14.88
CA GLU A 29 -2.13 -21.17 16.10
C GLU A 29 -1.41 -19.83 15.83
N GLU A 30 -0.81 -19.64 14.65
CA GLU A 30 -0.27 -18.36 14.18
C GLU A 30 -1.13 -17.73 13.05
N PRO A 31 -2.41 -17.39 13.32
CA PRO A 31 -3.39 -17.13 12.27
C PRO A 31 -2.98 -15.98 11.35
N ARG A 32 -2.46 -14.86 11.89
CA ARG A 32 -2.15 -13.65 11.10
C ARG A 32 -1.04 -13.86 10.08
N SER A 33 0.04 -14.57 10.42
CA SER A 33 1.15 -14.85 9.51
C SER A 33 0.70 -15.73 8.34
N LYS A 34 -0.06 -16.79 8.64
CA LYS A 34 -0.57 -17.74 7.64
C LYS A 34 -1.69 -17.13 6.78
N GLN A 35 -2.54 -16.29 7.36
CA GLN A 35 -3.61 -15.56 6.67
C GLN A 35 -3.05 -14.63 5.60
N ILE A 36 -2.04 -13.82 5.93
CA ILE A 36 -1.41 -12.90 4.98
C ILE A 36 -0.69 -13.69 3.86
N LYS A 37 0.07 -14.75 4.20
CA LYS A 37 0.73 -15.61 3.19
C LYS A 37 -0.27 -16.25 2.23
N THR A 38 -1.31 -16.88 2.76
CA THR A 38 -2.39 -17.54 1.99
C THR A 38 -3.13 -16.54 1.09
N CYS A 39 -3.40 -15.33 1.61
CA CYS A 39 -4.05 -14.28 0.83
C CYS A 39 -3.14 -13.78 -0.32
N ARG A 40 -1.85 -13.52 -0.03
CA ARG A 40 -0.87 -13.11 -1.04
C ARG A 40 -0.69 -14.18 -2.13
N GLU A 41 -0.61 -15.46 -1.74
CA GLU A 41 -0.55 -16.58 -2.68
C GLU A 41 -1.76 -16.58 -3.62
N LEU A 42 -2.98 -16.51 -3.08
CA LEU A 42 -4.22 -16.50 -3.85
C LEU A 42 -4.27 -15.37 -4.89
N VAL A 43 -3.86 -14.16 -4.49
CA VAL A 43 -3.82 -12.95 -5.33
C VAL A 43 -2.78 -13.05 -6.47
N LEU A 44 -1.66 -13.72 -6.23
CA LEU A 44 -0.58 -13.89 -7.20
C LEU A 44 -0.82 -15.09 -8.15
N LEU A 45 -1.55 -16.11 -7.68
CA LEU A 45 -1.87 -17.30 -8.46
C LEU A 45 -3.03 -17.08 -9.46
N TYR A 46 -3.97 -16.18 -9.16
CA TYR A 46 -5.13 -15.91 -10.01
C TYR A 46 -5.36 -14.41 -10.27
N SER A 47 -5.15 -13.96 -11.51
CA SER A 47 -5.38 -12.57 -11.95
C SER A 47 -6.81 -12.08 -11.74
N ASP A 48 -7.78 -13.00 -11.86
CA ASP A 48 -9.22 -12.72 -11.83
C ASP A 48 -9.79 -12.75 -10.40
N ILE A 49 -8.95 -12.96 -9.39
CA ILE A 49 -9.31 -12.89 -7.98
C ILE A 49 -8.70 -11.64 -7.34
N LEU A 50 -9.51 -10.91 -6.59
CA LEU A 50 -9.03 -9.95 -5.60
C LEU A 50 -9.23 -10.54 -4.21
N ALA A 51 -8.29 -10.29 -3.30
CA ALA A 51 -8.46 -10.66 -1.90
C ALA A 51 -7.80 -9.64 -0.97
N SER A 52 -8.19 -9.67 0.30
CA SER A 52 -7.48 -9.02 1.40
C SER A 52 -7.62 -9.82 2.68
N PRO A 53 -6.57 -9.89 3.54
CA PRO A 53 -6.73 -10.32 4.91
C PRO A 53 -7.75 -9.40 5.60
N ALA A 54 -8.68 -9.96 6.37
CA ALA A 54 -9.65 -9.17 7.11
C ALA A 54 -8.94 -8.18 8.07
N LEU A 55 -9.58 -7.03 8.29
CA LEU A 55 -9.10 -6.01 9.23
C LEU A 55 -9.41 -6.42 10.67
N GLU A 56 -10.65 -6.83 10.92
CA GLU A 56 -11.19 -7.18 12.24
C GLU A 56 -10.95 -8.65 12.65
N SER A 57 -10.24 -9.43 11.82
CA SER A 57 -9.99 -10.85 12.04
C SER A 57 -8.60 -11.26 11.58
N PHE A 58 -7.94 -12.13 12.34
CA PHE A 58 -6.65 -12.71 11.99
C PHE A 58 -6.76 -14.05 11.25
N THR A 59 -7.96 -14.64 11.16
CA THR A 59 -8.21 -15.92 10.49
C THR A 59 -8.89 -15.76 9.13
N ASP A 60 -9.61 -14.65 8.89
CA ASP A 60 -10.47 -14.52 7.70
C ASP A 60 -9.79 -13.80 6.53
N ILE A 61 -9.98 -14.31 5.32
CA ILE A 61 -9.57 -13.65 4.07
C ILE A 61 -10.85 -13.34 3.28
N THR A 62 -11.09 -12.05 3.04
CA THR A 62 -12.15 -11.60 2.14
C THR A 62 -11.67 -11.80 0.70
N VAL A 63 -12.50 -12.45 -0.13
CA VAL A 63 -12.19 -12.74 -1.54
C VAL A 63 -13.32 -12.25 -2.42
N VAL A 64 -13.00 -11.49 -3.46
CA VAL A 64 -13.94 -10.95 -4.45
C VAL A 64 -13.54 -11.41 -5.85
N MET A 65 -14.51 -11.93 -6.61
CA MET A 65 -14.32 -12.38 -7.99
C MET A 65 -15.62 -12.26 -8.79
N ALA A 66 -15.55 -12.45 -10.12
CA ALA A 66 -16.74 -12.54 -10.95
C ALA A 66 -17.55 -13.82 -10.66
N ILE A 67 -18.88 -13.75 -10.75
CA ILE A 67 -19.76 -14.92 -10.57
C ILE A 67 -19.38 -16.10 -11.50
N PRO A 68 -19.08 -15.90 -12.81
CA PRO A 68 -18.63 -16.98 -13.68
C PRO A 68 -17.26 -17.57 -13.32
N PHE A 69 -16.42 -16.85 -12.57
CA PHE A 69 -15.16 -17.39 -12.06
C PHE A 69 -15.42 -18.30 -10.86
N PHE A 70 -16.24 -17.85 -9.90
CA PHE A 70 -16.62 -18.63 -8.71
C PHE A 70 -17.27 -19.98 -9.07
N GLN A 71 -18.10 -20.00 -10.12
CA GLN A 71 -18.75 -21.20 -10.64
C GLN A 71 -17.78 -22.26 -11.18
N LYS A 72 -16.52 -21.91 -11.49
CA LYS A 72 -15.49 -22.86 -11.96
C LYS A 72 -14.91 -23.76 -10.86
N GLY A 73 -15.26 -23.55 -9.59
CA GLY A 73 -14.75 -24.38 -8.48
C GLY A 73 -13.30 -24.10 -8.05
N VAL A 74 -12.62 -23.12 -8.67
CA VAL A 74 -11.19 -22.85 -8.45
C VAL A 74 -10.88 -22.40 -7.02
N LEU A 75 -11.72 -21.54 -6.46
CA LEU A 75 -11.58 -21.05 -5.07
C LEU A 75 -11.80 -22.19 -4.07
N GLN A 76 -12.80 -23.03 -4.33
CA GLN A 76 -13.17 -24.20 -3.53
C GLN A 76 -12.00 -25.19 -3.48
N ALA A 77 -11.42 -25.51 -4.64
CA ALA A 77 -10.24 -26.37 -4.76
C ALA A 77 -8.96 -25.75 -4.16
N PHE A 78 -8.82 -24.42 -4.14
CA PHE A 78 -7.76 -23.74 -3.38
C PHE A 78 -7.98 -23.88 -1.87
N GLY A 79 -9.18 -23.57 -1.39
CA GLY A 79 -9.55 -23.66 0.02
C GLY A 79 -9.35 -25.06 0.59
N GLN A 80 -9.84 -26.10 -0.10
CA GLN A 80 -9.63 -27.50 0.28
C GLN A 80 -8.14 -27.87 0.37
N ARG A 81 -7.33 -27.53 -0.65
CA ARG A 81 -5.88 -27.79 -0.66
C ARG A 81 -5.10 -27.06 0.44
N ARG A 82 -5.64 -25.94 0.94
CA ARG A 82 -5.04 -25.12 2.01
C ARG A 82 -5.69 -25.32 3.38
N GLY A 83 -6.66 -26.24 3.52
CA GLY A 83 -7.35 -26.52 4.78
C GLY A 83 -8.22 -25.36 5.30
N LEU A 84 -8.79 -24.55 4.39
CA LEU A 84 -9.59 -23.38 4.70
C LEU A 84 -11.08 -23.71 4.70
N GLN A 85 -11.83 -23.19 5.68
CA GLN A 85 -13.29 -23.19 5.58
C GLN A 85 -13.73 -22.13 4.57
N LEU A 86 -14.66 -22.51 3.69
CA LEU A 86 -15.32 -21.58 2.76
C LEU A 86 -16.63 -21.11 3.37
N GLY A 87 -16.79 -19.79 3.52
CA GLY A 87 -18.06 -19.16 3.90
C GLY A 87 -19.08 -19.15 2.76
N SER A 88 -20.33 -18.87 3.09
CA SER A 88 -21.40 -18.71 2.09
C SER A 88 -21.12 -17.53 1.15
N PRO A 89 -21.37 -17.67 -0.17
CA PRO A 89 -21.24 -16.56 -1.11
C PRO A 89 -22.26 -15.46 -0.79
N ARG A 90 -21.82 -14.20 -0.85
CA ARG A 90 -22.63 -13.01 -0.61
C ARG A 90 -22.41 -11.93 -1.66
N GLY A 91 -23.33 -10.97 -1.73
CA GLY A 91 -23.13 -9.75 -2.52
C GLY A 91 -21.90 -8.97 -2.05
N VAL A 92 -21.25 -8.28 -2.99
CA VAL A 92 -20.06 -7.46 -2.72
C VAL A 92 -20.48 -6.08 -2.24
N PHE A 93 -19.94 -5.63 -1.10
CA PHE A 93 -20.06 -4.23 -0.70
C PHE A 93 -18.87 -3.40 -1.24
N PRO A 94 -19.03 -2.08 -1.50
CA PRO A 94 -17.94 -1.23 -1.96
C PRO A 94 -16.68 -1.31 -1.09
N GLY A 95 -16.84 -1.39 0.24
CA GLY A 95 -15.74 -1.54 1.18
C GLY A 95 -14.93 -2.84 1.02
N ASP A 96 -15.61 -3.99 0.78
CA ASP A 96 -14.93 -5.25 0.50
C ASP A 96 -14.07 -5.12 -0.78
N LEU A 97 -14.66 -4.56 -1.84
CA LEU A 97 -14.00 -4.37 -3.12
C LEU A 97 -12.80 -3.42 -3.00
N GLN A 98 -12.94 -2.29 -2.30
CA GLN A 98 -11.85 -1.34 -2.07
C GLN A 98 -10.68 -1.98 -1.31
N CYS A 99 -10.95 -2.74 -0.25
CA CYS A 99 -9.93 -3.43 0.53
C CYS A 99 -9.21 -4.50 -0.30
N CYS A 100 -9.97 -5.33 -1.02
CA CYS A 100 -9.42 -6.38 -1.87
C CYS A 100 -8.60 -5.80 -3.04
N LEU A 101 -9.08 -4.74 -3.71
CA LEU A 101 -8.34 -4.00 -4.74
C LEU A 101 -7.02 -3.46 -4.19
N SER A 102 -7.06 -2.76 -3.05
CA SER A 102 -5.90 -2.12 -2.43
C SER A 102 -4.79 -3.14 -2.09
N TYR A 103 -5.16 -4.21 -1.38
CA TYR A 103 -4.22 -5.27 -1.04
C TYR A 103 -3.69 -6.01 -2.27
N SER A 104 -4.56 -6.30 -3.25
CA SER A 104 -4.19 -7.03 -4.46
C SER A 104 -3.24 -6.23 -5.36
N LEU A 105 -3.51 -4.92 -5.53
CA LEU A 105 -2.64 -4.01 -6.28
C LEU A 105 -1.24 -3.94 -5.68
N ILE A 106 -1.13 -3.64 -4.38
CA ILE A 106 0.17 -3.60 -3.68
C ILE A 106 0.87 -4.96 -3.79
N SER A 107 0.13 -6.06 -3.67
CA SER A 107 0.71 -7.39 -3.71
C SER A 107 1.32 -7.75 -5.06
N ARG A 108 0.64 -7.40 -6.16
CA ARG A 108 1.05 -7.64 -7.55
C ARG A 108 2.15 -6.71 -8.05
N LEU A 109 2.30 -5.52 -7.45
CA LEU A 109 3.36 -4.56 -7.78
C LEU A 109 4.72 -4.93 -7.18
N SER A 110 4.76 -5.68 -6.08
CA SER A 110 6.00 -6.21 -5.53
C SER A 110 6.52 -7.37 -6.40
N PRO A 111 7.82 -7.42 -6.75
CA PRO A 111 8.93 -6.66 -6.16
C PRO A 111 9.34 -5.38 -6.90
N SER A 112 8.64 -4.94 -7.95
CA SER A 112 8.94 -3.65 -8.61
C SER A 112 8.73 -2.47 -7.67
N TRP A 113 7.70 -2.54 -6.82
CA TRP A 113 7.36 -1.51 -5.82
C TRP A 113 7.03 -2.15 -4.46
N ASN A 114 7.73 -1.75 -3.40
CA ASN A 114 7.74 -2.43 -2.10
C ASN A 114 7.31 -1.50 -0.96
N LYS A 115 6.39 -1.96 -0.12
CA LYS A 115 5.78 -1.13 0.94
C LYS A 115 6.78 -0.83 2.07
N ALA A 116 7.18 0.43 2.22
CA ALA A 116 7.95 0.95 3.36
C ALA A 116 7.14 2.06 4.06
N GLY A 117 6.39 1.68 5.09
CA GLY A 117 5.47 2.55 5.81
C GLY A 117 4.29 2.97 4.92
N LEU A 118 4.22 4.27 4.62
CA LEU A 118 3.24 4.88 3.71
C LEU A 118 3.69 4.91 2.24
N TYR A 119 4.96 4.59 1.97
CA TYR A 119 5.53 4.60 0.63
C TYR A 119 5.50 3.21 -0.01
N LEU A 120 5.36 3.17 -1.33
CA LEU A 120 5.85 2.08 -2.17
C LEU A 120 7.18 2.55 -2.77
N VAL A 121 8.29 1.92 -2.40
CA VAL A 121 9.64 2.24 -2.86
C VAL A 121 9.97 1.36 -4.07
N SER A 122 10.50 1.98 -5.13
CA SER A 122 10.85 1.29 -6.37
C SER A 122 12.10 0.41 -6.20
N GLY A 123 12.14 -0.70 -6.92
CA GLY A 123 13.31 -1.58 -7.02
C GLY A 123 13.19 -2.84 -6.17
N LYS A 124 13.57 -3.97 -6.77
CA LYS A 124 13.56 -5.30 -6.13
C LYS A 124 14.59 -5.43 -4.99
N ASP A 125 15.68 -4.66 -5.05
CA ASP A 125 16.83 -4.72 -4.13
C ASP A 125 16.89 -3.50 -3.17
N PHE A 126 15.79 -2.74 -3.06
CA PHE A 126 15.65 -1.48 -2.31
C PHE A 126 16.11 -1.52 -0.83
N LEU A 127 16.26 -2.73 -0.26
CA LEU A 127 16.76 -2.98 1.09
C LEU A 127 18.26 -2.67 1.26
N SER A 128 19.04 -2.77 0.19
CA SER A 128 20.50 -2.57 0.19
C SER A 128 20.92 -1.22 -0.42
N GLU A 129 19.97 -0.53 -1.06
CA GLU A 129 20.18 0.74 -1.74
C GLU A 129 20.48 1.89 -0.75
N ARG A 130 21.73 2.38 -0.77
CA ARG A 130 22.20 3.51 0.07
C ARG A 130 21.77 4.88 -0.47
N GLY A 131 21.39 4.94 -1.75
CA GLY A 131 21.04 6.17 -2.45
C GLY A 131 19.64 6.71 -2.14
N THR A 132 19.26 7.73 -2.89
CA THR A 132 17.87 8.17 -3.02
C THR A 132 17.13 7.32 -4.04
N GLN A 133 15.91 6.93 -3.73
CA GLN A 133 15.11 6.00 -4.51
C GLN A 133 13.76 6.62 -4.89
N SER A 134 13.25 6.28 -6.07
CA SER A 134 11.90 6.66 -6.50
C SER A 134 10.86 5.97 -5.61
N ALA A 135 9.86 6.72 -5.16
CA ALA A 135 8.76 6.17 -4.37
C ALA A 135 7.44 6.86 -4.71
N VAL A 136 6.34 6.18 -4.41
CA VAL A 136 4.98 6.77 -4.44
C VAL A 136 4.28 6.55 -3.11
N SER A 137 3.35 7.44 -2.77
CA SER A 137 2.32 7.17 -1.76
C SER A 137 0.97 7.28 -2.47
N MET A 138 0.10 6.28 -2.31
CA MET A 138 -1.21 6.27 -2.96
C MET A 138 -2.38 6.17 -1.98
N GLU A 139 -3.44 6.89 -2.29
CA GLU A 139 -4.76 6.79 -1.65
C GLU A 139 -5.73 6.20 -2.69
N LEU A 140 -6.58 5.29 -2.25
CA LEU A 140 -7.54 4.56 -3.08
C LEU A 140 -8.95 4.77 -2.53
N SER A 141 -9.87 5.22 -3.39
CA SER A 141 -11.29 5.34 -3.06
C SER A 141 -12.18 4.80 -4.17
N THR A 142 -13.16 3.96 -3.82
CA THR A 142 -14.17 3.48 -4.77
C THR A 142 -15.39 4.40 -4.75
N THR A 143 -15.80 4.87 -5.92
CA THR A 143 -17.09 5.53 -6.18
C THR A 143 -17.91 4.68 -7.14
N GLU A 144 -19.15 5.08 -7.47
CA GLU A 144 -20.03 4.28 -8.33
C GLU A 144 -19.36 3.91 -9.66
N GLY A 145 -19.11 2.61 -9.85
CA GLY A 145 -18.47 2.06 -11.06
C GLY A 145 -16.99 2.42 -11.25
N GLN A 146 -16.31 3.08 -10.30
CA GLN A 146 -14.93 3.57 -10.48
C GLN A 146 -14.05 3.42 -9.24
N LEU A 147 -12.76 3.20 -9.47
CA LEU A 147 -11.70 3.39 -8.48
C LEU A 147 -10.94 4.67 -8.82
N CYS A 148 -10.92 5.62 -7.91
CA CYS A 148 -10.01 6.76 -7.93
C CYS A 148 -8.69 6.37 -7.25
N ILE A 149 -7.58 6.64 -7.92
CA ILE A 149 -6.22 6.44 -7.45
C ILE A 149 -5.55 7.80 -7.38
N SER A 150 -5.29 8.28 -6.17
CA SER A 150 -4.54 9.50 -5.93
C SER A 150 -3.10 9.15 -5.61
N ILE A 151 -2.17 9.56 -6.48
CA ILE A 151 -0.74 9.23 -6.39
C ILE A 151 0.05 10.50 -6.10
N ASN A 152 0.87 10.48 -5.05
CA ASN A 152 1.93 11.47 -4.85
C ASN A 152 3.27 10.78 -5.11
N THR A 153 4.12 11.38 -5.95
CA THR A 153 5.49 10.92 -6.18
C THR A 153 6.47 11.57 -5.22
N HIS A 154 7.46 10.79 -4.81
CA HIS A 154 8.50 11.17 -3.86
C HIS A 154 9.86 10.66 -4.33
N THR A 155 10.90 11.31 -3.86
CA THR A 155 12.25 10.73 -3.82
C THR A 155 12.60 10.52 -2.37
N VAL A 156 12.87 9.28 -1.96
CA VAL A 156 13.08 8.93 -0.55
C VAL A 156 14.47 8.34 -0.33
N ARG A 157 15.07 8.61 0.83
CA ARG A 157 16.23 7.88 1.33
C ARG A 157 15.79 6.94 2.44
N LEU A 158 16.13 5.66 2.30
CA LEU A 158 15.80 4.59 3.25
C LEU A 158 17.09 3.86 3.66
N SER A 159 18.07 4.63 4.17
CA SER A 159 19.45 4.21 4.45
C SER A 159 19.51 2.84 5.15
N PRO A 160 20.12 1.80 4.53
CA PRO A 160 20.34 0.51 5.16
C PRO A 160 21.13 0.67 6.46
N THR A 161 20.74 -0.06 7.51
CA THR A 161 21.49 -0.06 8.78
C THR A 161 22.70 -0.98 8.66
N THR A 162 23.85 -0.53 9.14
CA THR A 162 25.10 -1.29 9.25
C THR A 162 25.54 -1.39 10.71
N LEU A 163 26.54 -2.24 11.00
CA LEU A 163 27.11 -2.34 12.35
C LEU A 163 27.84 -1.06 12.79
N GLU A 164 28.33 -0.26 11.84
CA GLU A 164 29.04 0.99 12.12
C GLU A 164 28.09 2.07 12.68
N ASP A 165 26.83 2.09 12.23
CA ASP A 165 25.83 3.09 12.66
C ASP A 165 25.47 2.99 14.16
N PHE A 166 25.79 1.87 14.82
CA PHE A 166 25.62 1.70 16.26
C PHE A 166 26.73 2.38 17.09
N ASN A 167 27.76 2.95 16.45
CA ASN A 167 28.87 3.66 17.10
C ASN A 167 29.59 2.86 18.20
N LEU A 168 29.68 1.54 18.01
CA LEU A 168 30.29 0.61 18.96
C LEU A 168 31.82 0.82 19.04
N PRO A 169 32.45 0.68 20.22
CA PRO A 169 33.90 0.73 20.34
C PRO A 169 34.56 -0.33 19.43
N PRO A 170 35.65 -0.01 18.70
CA PRO A 170 36.23 -0.92 17.69
C PRO A 170 36.61 -2.31 18.22
N LEU A 171 37.00 -2.43 19.49
CA LEU A 171 37.30 -3.71 20.13
C LEU A 171 36.05 -4.56 20.38
N VAL A 172 34.92 -3.94 20.72
CA VAL A 172 33.62 -4.60 20.89
C VAL A 172 33.13 -5.10 19.53
N LEU A 173 33.19 -4.25 18.50
CA LEU A 173 32.80 -4.63 17.14
C LEU A 173 33.68 -5.77 16.59
N ARG A 174 35.01 -5.71 16.77
CA ARG A 174 35.91 -6.82 16.38
C ARG A 174 35.59 -8.13 17.09
N ARG A 175 35.31 -8.09 18.39
CA ARG A 175 34.91 -9.28 19.16
C ARG A 175 33.61 -9.86 18.62
N PHE A 176 32.58 -9.01 18.46
CA PHE A 176 31.29 -9.42 17.89
C PHE A 176 31.43 -10.03 16.49
N CYS A 177 32.29 -9.47 15.63
CA CYS A 177 32.52 -10.02 14.30
C CYS A 177 33.32 -11.34 14.27
N SER A 178 34.07 -11.65 15.34
CA SER A 178 34.93 -12.84 15.42
C SER A 178 34.27 -14.03 16.13
N ASP A 179 33.20 -13.78 16.89
CA ASP A 179 32.54 -14.73 17.77
C ASP A 179 31.06 -14.89 17.37
N PRO A 180 30.67 -16.01 16.72
CA PRO A 180 29.29 -16.24 16.26
C PRO A 180 28.25 -16.34 17.40
N ASP A 181 28.67 -16.69 18.62
CA ASP A 181 27.78 -16.74 19.79
C ASP A 181 27.66 -15.37 20.49
N SER A 182 28.39 -14.36 20.02
CA SER A 182 28.38 -13.02 20.59
C SER A 182 27.01 -12.34 20.44
N VAL A 183 26.50 -11.83 21.56
CA VAL A 183 25.30 -11.01 21.63
C VAL A 183 25.66 -9.67 22.23
N LEU A 184 25.27 -8.59 21.54
CA LEU A 184 25.41 -7.22 22.01
C LEU A 184 24.09 -6.75 22.60
N ASP A 185 24.16 -6.11 23.76
CA ASP A 185 23.12 -5.21 24.26
C ASP A 185 23.54 -3.76 23.94
N PRO A 186 22.88 -3.06 23.00
CA PRO A 186 23.24 -1.69 22.66
C PRO A 186 23.05 -0.69 23.82
N SER A 187 22.17 -1.00 24.78
CA SER A 187 21.90 -0.11 25.91
C SER A 187 23.10 0.00 26.85
N SER A 188 23.85 -1.10 27.02
CA SER A 188 25.14 -1.16 27.73
C SER A 188 26.23 -0.24 27.15
N THR A 189 26.10 0.20 25.90
CA THR A 189 27.12 1.01 25.20
C THR A 189 26.77 2.49 24.98
N GLY A 190 25.52 2.91 25.19
CA GLY A 190 25.12 4.29 24.89
C GLY A 190 23.65 4.66 25.09
N GLY A 191 22.87 3.86 25.81
CA GLY A 191 21.44 4.10 26.03
C GLY A 191 20.53 3.52 24.94
N THR A 192 19.24 3.89 24.97
CA THR A 192 18.18 3.24 24.18
C THR A 192 18.33 3.46 22.67
N VAL A 193 18.61 2.39 21.92
CA VAL A 193 18.62 2.42 20.45
C VAL A 193 17.21 2.20 19.89
N TRP A 194 16.67 3.25 19.26
CA TRP A 194 15.39 3.20 18.54
C TRP A 194 15.60 2.85 17.07
N CYS A 195 14.63 2.12 16.50
CA CYS A 195 14.61 1.77 15.09
C CYS A 195 13.18 1.78 14.52
N HIS A 196 13.10 1.62 13.20
CA HIS A 196 11.90 1.40 12.42
C HIS A 196 12.03 0.07 11.68
N VAL A 197 11.02 -0.79 11.76
CA VAL A 197 11.05 -2.13 11.16
C VAL A 197 10.14 -2.22 9.94
N LEU A 198 10.70 -2.64 8.81
CA LEU A 198 9.96 -2.87 7.56
C LEU A 198 8.95 -4.04 7.67
N PRO A 199 7.96 -4.16 6.77
CA PRO A 199 7.47 -3.13 5.85
C PRO A 199 6.70 -2.02 6.56
N SER A 200 6.29 -2.22 7.82
CA SER A 200 5.39 -1.30 8.52
C SER A 200 6.03 0.06 8.87
N MET A 201 7.36 0.12 8.96
CA MET A 201 8.14 1.21 9.55
C MET A 201 7.72 1.57 10.98
N LYS A 202 7.08 0.62 11.69
CA LYS A 202 6.70 0.76 13.10
C LYS A 202 7.95 1.00 13.95
N LYS A 203 7.90 2.01 14.81
CA LYS A 203 8.99 2.33 15.73
C LYS A 203 9.08 1.28 16.83
N GLY A 204 10.27 0.73 17.04
CA GLY A 204 10.58 -0.25 18.08
C GLY A 204 11.94 0.04 18.71
N GLN A 205 12.23 -0.60 19.83
CA GLN A 205 13.52 -0.52 20.53
C GLN A 205 14.33 -1.76 20.22
N ILE A 206 15.60 -1.61 19.84
CA ILE A 206 16.54 -2.74 19.73
C ILE A 206 16.98 -3.11 21.15
N ILE A 207 16.79 -4.36 21.53
CA ILE A 207 17.16 -4.91 22.84
C ILE A 207 18.48 -5.68 22.74
N THR A 208 18.62 -6.52 21.72
CA THR A 208 19.88 -7.22 21.44
C THR A 208 20.21 -7.24 19.95
N ILE A 209 21.49 -7.43 19.64
CA ILE A 209 22.01 -7.69 18.31
C ILE A 209 22.84 -8.98 18.38
N SER A 210 22.55 -9.95 17.51
CA SER A 210 23.19 -11.28 17.49
C SER A 210 23.63 -11.66 16.07
N ARG A 211 24.52 -12.64 15.96
CA ARG A 211 24.89 -13.29 14.68
C ARG A 211 24.09 -14.56 14.38
N GLN A 212 23.37 -15.09 15.37
CA GLN A 212 22.53 -16.28 15.26
C GLN A 212 21.05 -15.95 15.47
N LEU A 213 20.19 -16.80 14.89
CA LEU A 213 18.77 -16.84 15.18
C LEU A 213 18.51 -17.45 16.57
N PRO A 214 17.46 -17.01 17.30
CA PRO A 214 17.06 -17.64 18.56
C PRO A 214 16.73 -19.13 18.37
N ARG A 215 17.25 -19.98 19.26
CA ARG A 215 17.04 -21.45 19.20
C ARG A 215 15.59 -21.86 19.47
N ASP A 216 14.88 -21.04 20.23
CA ASP A 216 13.45 -21.10 20.52
C ASP A 216 12.57 -20.43 19.44
N GLY A 217 13.16 -19.69 18.50
CA GLY A 217 12.44 -18.97 17.45
C GLY A 217 11.81 -19.87 16.37
N PRO A 218 10.90 -19.34 15.53
CA PRO A 218 10.20 -20.08 14.48
C PRO A 218 11.04 -20.34 13.21
N PHE A 219 12.28 -19.84 13.15
CA PHE A 219 13.19 -19.97 12.00
C PHE A 219 14.46 -20.69 12.41
N ARG A 220 15.04 -21.50 11.51
CA ARG A 220 16.29 -22.26 11.76
C ARG A 220 17.44 -21.74 10.90
N THR A 221 17.13 -21.19 9.73
CA THR A 221 18.09 -20.70 8.76
C THR A 221 17.73 -19.29 8.28
N TYR A 222 18.70 -18.59 7.71
CA TYR A 222 18.43 -17.34 7.00
C TYR A 222 17.47 -17.54 5.81
N THR A 223 17.60 -18.66 5.10
CA THR A 223 16.70 -19.05 4.00
C THR A 223 15.23 -19.14 4.45
N ASP A 224 14.95 -19.61 5.66
CA ASP A 224 13.59 -19.61 6.23
C ASP A 224 13.05 -18.18 6.37
N LEU A 225 13.89 -17.24 6.82
CA LEU A 225 13.54 -15.81 6.87
C LEU A 225 13.34 -15.22 5.48
N GLN A 226 14.21 -15.51 4.51
CA GLN A 226 14.06 -15.05 3.12
C GLN A 226 12.71 -15.51 2.54
N ASN A 227 12.41 -16.82 2.68
CA ASN A 227 11.15 -17.42 2.25
C ASN A 227 9.94 -16.84 2.99
N HIS A 228 10.04 -16.62 4.31
CA HIS A 228 8.98 -16.01 5.10
C HIS A 228 8.68 -14.58 4.63
N TRP A 229 9.70 -13.73 4.52
CA TRP A 229 9.56 -12.33 4.09
C TRP A 229 9.07 -12.20 2.65
N ASN A 230 9.52 -13.08 1.75
CA ASN A 230 9.02 -13.12 0.39
C ASN A 230 7.54 -13.53 0.32
N SER A 231 7.16 -14.60 1.03
CA SER A 231 5.79 -15.09 1.07
C SER A 231 4.82 -14.15 1.80
N LEU A 232 5.29 -13.36 2.77
CA LEU A 232 4.46 -12.47 3.58
C LEU A 232 4.34 -11.07 2.97
N TYR A 233 5.43 -10.53 2.41
CA TYR A 233 5.52 -9.13 1.98
C TYR A 233 5.99 -8.93 0.54
N GLY A 234 6.44 -9.99 -0.16
CA GLY A 234 7.04 -9.90 -1.49
C GLY A 234 8.52 -9.49 -1.50
N TYR A 235 9.09 -9.26 -0.32
CA TYR A 235 10.45 -8.76 -0.16
C TYR A 235 11.47 -9.79 -0.66
N ARG A 236 12.53 -9.30 -1.30
CA ARG A 236 13.75 -10.07 -1.57
C ARG A 236 14.81 -9.60 -0.58
N LEU A 237 15.03 -10.38 0.47
CA LEU A 237 16.14 -10.11 1.38
C LEU A 237 17.46 -10.39 0.64
N PRO A 238 18.53 -9.61 0.88
CA PRO A 238 19.80 -9.80 0.20
C PRO A 238 20.38 -11.20 0.43
N GLU A 239 21.11 -11.72 -0.54
CA GLU A 239 21.97 -12.88 -0.34
C GLU A 239 23.23 -12.42 0.40
N LEU A 240 23.46 -12.93 1.61
CA LEU A 240 24.55 -12.54 2.50
C LEU A 240 25.35 -13.79 2.94
N PRO A 241 26.69 -13.73 2.98
CA PRO A 241 27.50 -14.75 3.64
C PRO A 241 27.12 -14.90 5.12
N GLU A 242 27.26 -16.10 5.69
CA GLU A 242 26.93 -16.36 7.09
C GLU A 242 27.70 -15.43 8.06
N ALA A 243 28.94 -15.09 7.73
CA ALA A 243 29.77 -14.15 8.48
C ALA A 243 29.29 -12.67 8.44
N GLU A 244 28.32 -12.33 7.60
CA GLU A 244 27.68 -11.00 7.52
C GLU A 244 26.26 -10.98 8.10
N LEU A 245 25.71 -12.15 8.49
CA LEU A 245 24.38 -12.23 9.06
C LEU A 245 24.33 -11.57 10.44
N VAL A 246 23.42 -10.62 10.57
CA VAL A 246 23.16 -9.89 11.81
C VAL A 246 21.65 -9.83 12.01
N TYR A 247 21.21 -10.14 13.22
CA TYR A 247 19.82 -10.09 13.65
C TYR A 247 19.67 -9.10 14.79
N CYS A 248 18.55 -8.39 14.83
CA CYS A 248 18.16 -7.51 15.92
C CYS A 248 16.89 -8.06 16.58
N SER A 249 16.93 -8.22 17.90
CA SER A 249 15.74 -8.48 18.72
C SER A 249 15.09 -7.13 19.05
N VAL A 250 13.86 -6.93 18.59
CA VAL A 250 13.14 -5.66 18.68
C VAL A 250 11.90 -5.79 19.57
N TYR A 251 11.82 -4.89 20.54
CA TYR A 251 10.67 -4.69 21.42
C TYR A 251 9.72 -3.64 20.85
N PHE A 252 8.41 -3.92 20.91
CA PHE A 252 7.37 -2.95 20.58
C PHE A 252 6.41 -2.77 21.75
N ARG A 253 6.48 -1.62 22.43
CA ARG A 253 5.64 -1.27 23.60
C ARG A 253 4.12 -1.51 23.44
N LEU A 254 3.61 -1.46 22.21
CA LEU A 254 2.19 -1.66 21.89
C LEU A 254 1.84 -3.12 21.50
N LEU A 255 2.76 -4.08 21.63
CA LEU A 255 2.55 -5.51 21.33
C LEU A 255 2.83 -6.43 22.54
N GLY A 256 2.81 -5.88 23.76
CA GLY A 256 3.13 -6.63 24.97
C GLY A 256 4.64 -6.82 25.17
N GLU A 257 5.01 -7.90 25.84
CA GLU A 257 6.40 -8.21 26.25
C GLU A 257 7.19 -9.01 25.19
N THR A 258 6.52 -9.46 24.12
CA THR A 258 7.14 -10.28 23.07
C THR A 258 8.23 -9.51 22.31
N LEU A 259 9.40 -10.15 22.20
CA LEU A 259 10.50 -9.71 21.37
C LEU A 259 10.41 -10.34 19.97
N PHE A 260 10.64 -9.54 18.94
CA PHE A 260 10.58 -9.99 17.54
C PHE A 260 11.96 -9.90 16.90
N THR A 261 12.44 -11.01 16.34
CA THR A 261 13.75 -11.07 15.68
C THR A 261 13.64 -10.69 14.21
N TYR A 262 14.48 -9.77 13.76
CA TYR A 262 14.54 -9.31 12.38
C TYR A 262 15.98 -9.27 11.86
N PRO A 263 16.23 -9.58 10.58
CA PRO A 263 17.54 -9.37 9.99
C PRO A 263 17.85 -7.87 9.87
N LEU A 264 19.12 -7.49 10.03
CA LEU A 264 19.56 -6.09 10.01
C LEU A 264 19.16 -5.35 8.72
N SER A 265 19.10 -6.06 7.59
CA SER A 265 18.61 -5.56 6.30
C SER A 265 17.18 -5.00 6.35
N CYS A 266 16.37 -5.39 7.33
CA CYS A 266 14.99 -4.92 7.54
C CYS A 266 14.85 -3.84 8.62
N ILE A 267 15.95 -3.49 9.30
CA ILE A 267 16.02 -2.46 10.34
C ILE A 267 16.44 -1.13 9.73
N ARG A 268 15.85 -0.03 10.21
CA ARG A 268 16.23 1.35 9.85
C ARG A 268 16.34 2.20 11.11
N LEU A 269 17.51 2.75 11.41
CA LEU A 269 17.69 3.65 12.57
C LEU A 269 17.01 5.01 12.42
N GLN A 270 16.66 5.38 11.18
CA GLN A 270 15.92 6.61 10.86
C GLN A 270 14.64 6.27 10.08
N PRO A 271 13.57 7.08 10.20
CA PRO A 271 12.41 6.97 9.32
C PRO A 271 12.80 7.30 7.87
N ALA A 272 11.94 6.92 6.91
CA ALA A 272 12.13 7.26 5.51
C ALA A 272 12.19 8.79 5.31
N GLN A 273 13.27 9.29 4.69
CA GLN A 273 13.52 10.72 4.53
C GLN A 273 13.14 11.18 3.13
N CYS A 274 12.18 12.11 3.00
CA CYS A 274 11.88 12.73 1.71
C CYS A 274 13.01 13.68 1.30
N CYS A 275 13.49 13.51 0.07
CA CYS A 275 14.55 14.30 -0.54
C CYS A 275 13.94 15.30 -1.55
N PRO A 276 14.34 16.58 -1.53
CA PRO A 276 13.72 17.62 -2.35
C PRO A 276 14.18 17.62 -3.83
N ARG A 277 15.11 16.74 -4.20
CA ARG A 277 15.66 16.62 -5.56
C ARG A 277 15.51 15.17 -6.04
N GLY A 278 14.93 15.00 -7.22
CA GLY A 278 14.80 13.71 -7.90
C GLY A 278 13.78 13.79 -9.04
N ASP A 279 13.75 12.75 -9.89
CA ASP A 279 12.85 12.69 -11.04
C ASP A 279 11.45 12.21 -10.63
N LEU A 280 10.61 13.16 -10.23
CA LEU A 280 9.24 12.88 -9.83
C LEU A 280 8.36 12.42 -11.00
N GLN A 281 8.64 12.84 -12.23
CA GLN A 281 7.83 12.49 -13.40
C GLN A 281 8.20 11.10 -13.92
N GLY A 282 9.50 10.77 -14.04
CA GLY A 282 9.94 9.41 -14.36
C GLY A 282 9.53 8.39 -13.30
N ALA A 283 9.49 8.77 -12.01
CA ALA A 283 8.91 7.94 -10.96
C ALA A 283 7.41 7.68 -11.18
N LEU A 284 6.64 8.70 -11.58
CA LEU A 284 5.22 8.56 -11.91
C LEU A 284 5.02 7.63 -13.12
N ASP A 285 5.74 7.87 -14.21
CA ASP A 285 5.54 7.15 -15.47
C ASP A 285 5.98 5.68 -15.36
N SER A 286 7.05 5.40 -14.60
CA SER A 286 7.48 4.04 -14.24
C SER A 286 6.39 3.31 -13.43
N PHE A 287 5.88 3.95 -12.37
CA PHE A 287 4.81 3.38 -11.54
C PHE A 287 3.55 3.08 -12.37
N LEU A 288 3.15 4.02 -13.23
CA LEU A 288 1.99 3.84 -14.11
C LEU A 288 2.21 2.76 -15.18
N SER A 289 3.45 2.52 -15.62
CA SER A 289 3.76 1.36 -16.48
C SER A 289 3.52 0.07 -15.71
N ASP A 290 4.19 -0.13 -14.57
CA ASP A 290 4.01 -1.33 -13.73
C ASP A 290 2.53 -1.56 -13.36
N VAL A 291 1.77 -0.52 -13.02
CA VAL A 291 0.32 -0.66 -12.74
C VAL A 291 -0.46 -1.16 -13.95
N ARG A 292 -0.20 -0.63 -15.16
CA ARG A 292 -0.88 -1.09 -16.40
C ARG A 292 -0.49 -2.52 -16.75
N ASP A 293 0.77 -2.88 -16.57
CA ASP A 293 1.28 -4.21 -16.90
C ASP A 293 0.76 -5.29 -15.92
N ARG A 294 0.62 -4.93 -14.63
CA ARG A 294 0.13 -5.82 -13.55
C ARG A 294 -1.39 -5.82 -13.36
N VAL A 295 -2.10 -4.80 -13.83
CA VAL A 295 -3.56 -4.65 -13.66
C VAL A 295 -4.24 -4.37 -15.00
N GLN A 296 -4.29 -5.43 -15.82
CA GLN A 296 -4.99 -5.46 -17.10
C GLN A 296 -6.49 -5.73 -16.94
N SER A 297 -6.89 -6.36 -15.84
CA SER A 297 -8.28 -6.67 -15.49
C SER A 297 -8.56 -6.51 -13.99
N VAL A 298 -9.83 -6.31 -13.68
CA VAL A 298 -10.41 -6.34 -12.32
C VAL A 298 -11.46 -7.44 -12.30
N CYS A 299 -11.24 -8.50 -11.52
CA CYS A 299 -12.10 -9.68 -11.48
C CYS A 299 -12.35 -10.32 -12.87
N GLY A 300 -11.38 -10.25 -13.79
CA GLY A 300 -11.53 -10.72 -15.18
C GLY A 300 -12.20 -9.71 -16.14
N PHE A 301 -12.75 -8.60 -15.65
CA PHE A 301 -13.29 -7.53 -16.49
C PHE A 301 -12.16 -6.58 -16.95
N PRO A 302 -12.12 -6.14 -18.23
CA PRO A 302 -11.07 -5.26 -18.72
C PRO A 302 -10.95 -3.97 -17.91
N ALA A 303 -9.75 -3.64 -17.45
CA ALA A 303 -9.49 -2.49 -16.61
C ALA A 303 -8.51 -1.55 -17.33
N ARG A 304 -8.91 -0.29 -17.56
CA ARG A 304 -8.07 0.72 -18.22
C ARG A 304 -7.86 1.91 -17.32
N LEU A 305 -6.60 2.18 -17.00
CA LEU A 305 -6.21 3.35 -16.22
C LEU A 305 -6.27 4.62 -17.08
N THR A 306 -6.96 5.66 -16.62
CA THR A 306 -7.15 6.93 -17.32
C THR A 306 -6.85 8.13 -16.41
N ARG A 307 -6.59 9.31 -16.98
CA ARG A 307 -6.52 10.59 -16.23
C ARG A 307 -7.86 11.34 -16.15
N LYS A 308 -8.90 10.84 -16.84
CA LYS A 308 -10.24 11.43 -16.85
C LYS A 308 -11.20 10.55 -16.05
N PRO A 309 -12.02 11.10 -15.14
CA PRO A 309 -13.13 10.36 -14.56
C PRO A 309 -14.12 9.96 -15.66
N CYS A 310 -14.88 8.89 -15.43
CA CYS A 310 -15.95 8.44 -16.34
C CYS A 310 -17.32 8.98 -15.95
N TYR A 311 -17.46 9.64 -14.79
CA TYR A 311 -18.61 10.46 -14.45
C TYR A 311 -18.47 11.89 -15.02
N HIS A 312 -19.59 12.54 -15.29
CA HIS A 312 -19.62 13.92 -15.74
C HIS A 312 -18.98 14.84 -14.68
N THR A 313 -17.98 15.62 -15.10
CA THR A 313 -17.41 16.70 -14.30
C THR A 313 -17.78 18.02 -14.96
N THR A 314 -18.39 18.93 -14.21
CA THR A 314 -18.68 20.28 -14.68
C THR A 314 -17.35 21.02 -14.82
N SER A 315 -16.91 21.26 -16.06
CA SER A 315 -15.69 22.03 -16.31
C SER A 315 -15.93 23.49 -15.95
N LEU A 316 -15.37 23.94 -14.83
CA LEU A 316 -15.26 25.37 -14.52
C LEU A 316 -14.24 25.99 -15.48
N ASN A 317 -14.74 26.56 -16.57
CA ASN A 317 -13.93 27.36 -17.47
C ASN A 317 -13.35 28.54 -16.70
N SER A 318 -12.03 28.71 -16.72
CA SER A 318 -11.38 29.88 -16.14
C SER A 318 -11.86 31.15 -16.85
N ALA A 319 -12.00 32.26 -16.12
CA ALA A 319 -12.39 33.54 -16.71
C ALA A 319 -11.43 33.99 -17.85
N ALA A 320 -10.17 33.54 -17.82
CA ALA A 320 -9.21 33.77 -18.91
C ALA A 320 -9.64 33.15 -20.26
N SER A 321 -10.34 32.00 -20.24
CA SER A 321 -10.86 31.35 -21.45
C SER A 321 -12.13 32.02 -22.01
N ALA A 322 -12.77 32.94 -21.28
CA ALA A 322 -14.00 33.60 -21.72
C ALA A 322 -13.76 34.86 -22.59
N GLN A 323 -12.55 35.42 -22.62
CA GLN A 323 -12.28 36.71 -23.30
C GLN A 323 -12.04 36.63 -24.82
N VAL A 324 -12.22 35.48 -25.46
CA VAL A 324 -12.01 35.32 -26.92
C VAL A 324 -13.32 35.40 -27.73
N GLN A 325 -14.48 35.42 -27.08
CA GLN A 325 -15.80 35.52 -27.75
C GLN A 325 -16.69 36.62 -27.15
N SER A 326 -16.24 37.88 -27.25
CA SER A 326 -17.15 39.03 -27.34
C SER A 326 -16.40 40.25 -27.88
N ARG A 327 -16.63 40.58 -29.15
CA ARG A 327 -16.22 41.86 -29.75
C ARG A 327 -17.32 42.38 -30.69
N GLU A 328 -18.52 42.53 -30.13
CA GLU A 328 -19.52 43.45 -30.68
C GLU A 328 -19.66 44.63 -29.72
N GLN A 329 -19.40 45.84 -30.22
CA GLN A 329 -19.40 47.06 -29.43
C GLN A 329 -20.83 47.53 -29.19
N VAL A 330 -21.29 47.49 -27.94
CA VAL A 330 -22.55 48.12 -27.54
C VAL A 330 -22.25 49.49 -26.92
N ASN A 331 -22.53 50.56 -27.66
CA ASN A 331 -22.37 51.93 -27.20
C ASN A 331 -23.49 52.30 -26.21
N LEU A 332 -23.13 52.74 -25.00
CA LEU A 332 -24.06 53.12 -23.94
C LEU A 332 -24.23 54.64 -23.82
N THR A 333 -25.07 55.23 -24.68
CA THR A 333 -25.61 56.58 -24.47
C THR A 333 -26.97 56.71 -25.13
N LEU A 334 -28.05 56.68 -24.35
CA LEU A 334 -29.35 57.37 -24.53
C LEU A 334 -30.22 57.13 -23.27
N PRO A 335 -30.99 58.13 -22.76
CA PRO A 335 -31.80 58.01 -21.55
C PRO A 335 -33.21 57.43 -21.79
N PRO A 336 -33.93 56.98 -20.75
CA PRO A 336 -35.18 56.23 -20.90
C PRO A 336 -36.44 57.10 -21.05
N PRO A 337 -37.47 56.67 -21.81
CA PRO A 337 -38.80 57.26 -21.81
C PRO A 337 -39.71 56.66 -20.71
N SER A 338 -40.67 57.46 -20.24
CA SER A 338 -41.64 57.16 -19.18
C SER A 338 -42.87 56.37 -19.64
N GLY A 339 -43.59 55.73 -18.69
CA GLY A 339 -44.87 55.00 -18.90
C GLY A 339 -46.08 55.89 -19.28
N PRO A 340 -47.33 55.37 -19.29
CA PRO A 340 -48.01 54.69 -18.16
C PRO A 340 -48.77 53.40 -18.60
N SER A 341 -49.77 52.77 -17.96
CA SER A 341 -50.56 52.96 -16.71
C SER A 341 -51.21 51.62 -16.26
N SER A 342 -51.66 51.52 -15.00
CA SER A 342 -52.45 50.38 -14.47
C SER A 342 -53.95 50.42 -14.86
N PRO A 343 -54.70 49.31 -14.65
CA PRO A 343 -55.69 49.35 -13.56
C PRO A 343 -55.80 48.05 -12.72
N SER A 344 -56.46 48.17 -11.56
CA SER A 344 -56.62 47.17 -10.49
C SER A 344 -57.69 46.10 -10.73
N SER A 345 -57.63 44.95 -10.03
CA SER A 345 -58.78 44.36 -9.28
C SER A 345 -58.43 43.14 -8.38
N LEU A 346 -58.67 43.31 -7.07
CA LEU A 346 -59.30 42.40 -6.08
C LEU A 346 -58.89 40.91 -5.89
N LEU A 347 -58.29 40.67 -4.70
CA LEU A 347 -58.64 39.69 -3.62
C LEU A 347 -59.86 38.75 -3.87
N HIS A 348 -59.92 37.47 -3.44
CA HIS A 348 -59.80 36.99 -2.04
C HIS A 348 -59.88 35.42 -1.92
N LEU A 349 -58.99 34.79 -1.13
CA LEU A 349 -59.14 33.68 -0.13
C LEU A 349 -60.00 32.38 -0.40
N PRO A 350 -59.99 31.32 0.48
CA PRO A 350 -59.80 29.93 0.01
C PRO A 350 -60.78 28.88 0.64
N ASP A 351 -60.26 27.68 0.96
CA ASP A 351 -60.80 26.56 1.76
C ASP A 351 -61.74 25.53 1.08
N GLN A 352 -61.15 24.38 0.73
CA GLN A 352 -61.53 23.06 1.27
C GLN A 352 -60.40 22.04 1.16
#